data_AF-A0A1C5GSU8-F1
#
_entry.id   AF-A0A1C5GSU8-F1
#
_cell.length_a   1.000
_cell.length_b   1.000
_cell.length_c   1.000
_cell.angle_alpha   90.00
_cell.angle_beta   90.00
_cell.angle_gamma   90.00
#
_symmetry.space_group_name_H-M   'P 1'
#
loop_
_entity.id
_entity.type
_entity.pdbx_description
1 polymer ?
#
loop_
_entity_poly.entity_id
_entity_poly.type
_entity_poly.pdbx_seq_one_letter_code
_entity_poly.pdbx_strand_id
1 'polypeptide(L)' 'MVVTTGEGRGVSVEHGPFRFAFNDLFTFRDGLIARVDSYLVPLP' A
#
# COMPACT_ATOMS: atom_id res chain seq x y z
N MET A 1 9.41 -11.74 6.56
CA MET A 1 8.31 -10.77 6.66
C MET A 1 8.94 -9.39 6.65
N VAL A 2 8.38 -8.45 5.89
CA VAL A 2 8.87 -7.08 5.79
C VAL A 2 7.69 -6.14 5.95
N VAL A 3 7.88 -5.08 6.73
CA VAL A 3 6.93 -3.99 6.85
C VAL A 3 7.49 -2.79 6.08
N THR A 4 6.68 -2.20 5.21
CA THR A 4 6.99 -0.92 4.59
C THR A 4 5.92 0.09 4.95
N THR A 5 6.34 1.34 5.15
CA THR A 5 5.44 2.47 5.40
C THR A 5 5.79 3.60 4.47
N GLY A 6 4.80 4.36 4.05
CA GLY A 6 5.04 5.56 3.26
C GLY A 6 3.77 6.26 2.87
N GLU A 7 3.91 7.18 1.93
CA GLU A 7 2.78 7.87 1.29
C GLU A 7 2.75 7.55 -0.20
N GLY A 8 1.55 7.40 -0.72
CA GLY A 8 1.27 7.18 -2.14
C GLY A 8 0.37 8.27 -2.73
N ARG A 9 0.34 8.29 -4.06
CA ARG A 9 -0.58 9.10 -4.86
C ARG A 9 -1.30 8.17 -5.84
N GLY A 10 -2.59 8.39 -6.02
CA GLY A 10 -3.44 7.64 -6.95
C GLY A 10 -4.35 8.57 -7.74
N VAL A 11 -4.97 8.04 -8.79
CA VAL A 11 -6.03 8.71 -9.54
C VAL A 11 -7.20 7.75 -9.66
N SER A 12 -8.37 8.17 -9.16
CA SER A 12 -9.64 7.49 -9.38
C SER A 12 -10.34 8.11 -10.58
N VAL A 13 -11.02 7.29 -11.39
CA VAL A 13 -11.84 7.80 -12.50
C VAL A 13 -12.98 8.68 -11.99
N GLU A 14 -13.58 8.30 -10.86
CA GLU A 14 -14.74 9.01 -10.28
C GLU A 14 -14.31 10.22 -9.43
N HIS A 15 -13.24 10.08 -8.66
CA HIS A 15 -12.87 11.07 -7.63
C HIS A 15 -11.61 11.88 -7.96
N GLY A 16 -10.96 11.62 -9.11
CA GLY A 16 -9.73 12.31 -9.50
C GLY A 16 -8.51 11.93 -8.66
N PRO A 17 -7.45 12.77 -8.64
CA PRO A 17 -6.23 12.52 -7.90
C PRO A 17 -6.44 12.50 -6.38
N PHE A 18 -5.79 11.58 -5.66
CA PHE A 18 -5.83 11.51 -4.20
C PHE A 18 -4.48 11.06 -3.61
N ARG A 19 -4.29 11.32 -2.31
CA ARG A 19 -3.13 10.89 -1.52
C ARG A 19 -3.55 9.91 -0.45
N PHE A 20 -2.63 9.05 -0.05
CA PHE A 20 -2.84 8.11 1.05
C PHE A 20 -1.53 7.80 1.77
N ALA A 21 -1.60 7.49 3.06
CA ALA A 21 -0.53 6.82 3.79
C ALA A 21 -0.77 5.31 3.75
N PHE A 22 0.29 4.51 3.66
CA PHE A 22 0.22 3.06 3.64
C PHE A 22 1.12 2.41 4.70
N ASN A 23 0.68 1.25 5.18
CA ASN A 23 1.50 0.26 5.86
C ASN A 23 1.26 -1.09 5.18
N ASP A 24 2.31 -1.66 4.58
CA ASP A 24 2.24 -2.93 3.88
C ASP A 24 3.05 -4.00 4.61
N LEU A 25 2.41 -5.16 4.80
CA LEU A 25 3.02 -6.35 5.36
C LEU A 25 3.28 -7.38 4.26
N PHE A 26 4.54 -7.53 3.87
CA PHE A 26 4.98 -8.54 2.90
C PHE A 26 5.38 -9.83 3.60
N THR A 27 4.74 -10.93 3.24
CA THR A 27 5.18 -12.29 3.58
C THR A 27 5.82 -12.94 2.36
N PHE A 28 6.96 -13.59 2.57
CA PHE A 28 7.72 -14.24 1.50
C PHE A 28 7.68 -15.76 1.66
N ARG A 29 7.65 -16.47 0.54
CA ARG A 29 7.85 -17.93 0.46
C ARG A 29 8.79 -18.19 -0.71
N ASP A 30 9.82 -19.01 -0.50
CA ASP A 30 10.82 -19.34 -1.52
C ASP A 30 11.46 -18.11 -2.20
N GLY A 31 11.68 -17.05 -1.41
CA GLY A 31 12.29 -15.78 -1.87
C GLY A 31 11.34 -14.85 -2.64
N LEU A 32 10.09 -15.25 -2.89
CA LEU A 32 9.09 -14.47 -3.59
C LEU A 32 8.03 -13.91 -2.64
N ILE A 33 7.40 -12.79 -3.00
CA ILE A 33 6.24 -12.27 -2.27
C ILE A 33 5.09 -13.25 -2.43
N ALA A 34 4.63 -13.82 -1.32
CA ALA A 34 3.55 -14.80 -1.28
C ALA A 34 2.23 -14.18 -0.80
N ARG A 35 2.30 -13.10 -0.01
CA ARG A 35 1.14 -12.36 0.48
C ARG A 35 1.52 -10.92 0.78
N VAL A 36 0.59 -10.01 0.50
CA VAL A 36 0.65 -8.61 0.91
C VAL A 36 -0.67 -8.28 1.61
N ASP A 37 -0.58 -7.78 2.84
CA ASP A 37 -1.69 -7.11 3.51
C ASP A 37 -1.38 -5.61 3.53
N SER A 38 -2.28 -4.79 3.00
CA SER A 38 -2.10 -3.34 2.90
C SER A 38 -3.16 -2.63 3.71
N TYR A 39 -2.71 -1.68 4.53
CA TYR A 39 -3.58 -0.80 5.31
C TYR A 39 -3.38 0.62 4.80
N LEU A 40 -4.45 1.19 4.25
CA LEU A 40 -4.44 2.52 3.62
C LEU A 40 -5.26 3.50 4.44
N VAL A 41 -4.72 4.71 4.62
CA VAL A 41 -5.44 5.83 5.24
C VAL A 41 -5.46 6.99 4.24
N PRO A 42 -6.65 7.52 3.89
CA PRO A 42 -6.75 8.68 3.02
C PRO A 42 -6.08 9.90 3.67
N LEU A 43 -5.38 10.68 2.87
CA LEU A 43 -4.77 11.95 3.30
C LEU A 43 -5.52 13.15 2.70
N PRO A 44 -5.44 14.33 3.35
CA PRO A 44 -5.94 15.58 2.78
C PRO A 44 -5.28 15.94 1.44
#